data_AF-A0A0L6VJ10-F1
#
_entry.id   AF-A0A0L6VJ10-F1
#
_cell.length_a   1.000
_cell.length_b   1.000
_cell.length_c   1.000
_cell.angle_alpha   90.00
_cell.angle_beta   90.00
_cell.angle_gamma   90.00
#
_symmetry.space_group_name_H-M   'P 1'
#
loop_
_entity.id
_entity.type
_entity.pdbx_description
1 polymer ?
#
loop_
_entity_poly.entity_id
_entity_poly.type
_entity_poly.pdbx_seq_one_letter_code
_entity_poly.pdbx_strand_id
1 'polypeptide(L)'
;MPSNFPLKRTTAKPKPTSMPHSPPPTSRPNSMVLAKPQPFNGTRGAAAKSFVGQILLHTVTYPDRFPTNSRKVAFSISFMTDYAATWSQPYLMKVFNAEEVALEELLDDFKSSFFYPNCQHHAEVALQSLPQTGTVSAYTQEFNSHAVGTEEASLW
;
A
#
# COMPACT_ATOMS: atom_id res chain seq x y z
N MET A 1 74.33 -61.11 -28.53
CA MET A 1 74.33 -60.48 -27.20
C MET A 1 73.20 -59.45 -27.15
N PRO A 2 72.12 -59.66 -26.37
CA PRO A 2 71.07 -58.66 -26.18
C PRO A 2 71.45 -57.72 -25.02
N SER A 3 71.34 -56.41 -25.24
CA SER A 3 71.51 -55.39 -24.19
C SER A 3 70.15 -54.91 -23.73
N ASN A 4 69.71 -55.37 -22.55
CA ASN A 4 68.52 -54.87 -21.86
C ASN A 4 68.88 -53.64 -21.02
N PHE A 5 68.35 -52.47 -21.39
CA PHE A 5 68.36 -51.29 -20.51
C PHE A 5 67.05 -51.23 -19.71
N PRO A 6 67.07 -50.97 -18.38
CA PRO A 6 65.84 -50.81 -17.61
C PRO A 6 65.22 -49.42 -17.83
N LEU A 7 63.93 -49.39 -18.15
CA LEU A 7 63.12 -48.18 -18.24
C LEU A 7 62.88 -47.62 -16.82
N LYS A 8 63.50 -46.49 -16.48
CA LYS A 8 63.21 -45.77 -15.23
C LYS A 8 61.80 -45.21 -15.26
N ARG A 9 60.97 -45.64 -14.31
CA ARG A 9 59.60 -45.15 -14.11
C ARG A 9 59.67 -43.86 -13.27
N THR A 10 59.44 -42.71 -13.88
CA THR A 10 59.32 -41.43 -13.16
C THR A 10 57.89 -41.29 -12.65
N THR A 11 57.70 -41.39 -11.33
CA THR A 11 56.42 -41.05 -10.68
C THR A 11 56.27 -39.53 -10.63
N ALA A 12 55.38 -38.97 -11.46
CA ALA A 12 54.95 -37.60 -11.33
C ALA A 12 54.01 -37.46 -10.11
N LYS A 13 54.34 -36.55 -9.20
CA LYS A 13 53.52 -36.19 -8.03
C LYS A 13 52.25 -35.46 -8.52
N PRO A 14 51.03 -35.81 -8.07
CA PRO A 14 49.84 -35.10 -8.51
C PRO A 14 49.86 -33.65 -7.99
N LYS A 15 49.62 -32.70 -8.90
CA LYS A 15 49.46 -31.27 -8.63
C LYS A 15 48.15 -31.07 -7.84
N PRO A 16 48.08 -30.23 -6.80
CA PRO A 16 46.82 -29.97 -6.13
C PRO A 16 45.90 -29.23 -7.09
N THR A 17 44.74 -29.82 -7.38
CA THR A 17 43.65 -29.18 -8.12
C THR A 17 43.14 -28.01 -7.29
N SER A 18 43.27 -26.78 -7.79
CA SER A 18 42.57 -25.63 -7.20
C SER A 18 41.07 -25.85 -7.40
N MET A 19 40.31 -26.00 -6.32
CA MET A 19 38.84 -25.96 -6.40
C MET A 19 38.43 -24.59 -6.97
N PRO A 20 37.44 -24.51 -7.87
CA PRO A 20 36.89 -23.23 -8.27
C PRO A 20 36.35 -22.53 -7.02
N HIS A 21 36.86 -21.33 -6.75
CA HIS A 21 36.35 -20.47 -5.70
C HIS A 21 34.88 -20.20 -5.98
N SER A 22 34.00 -20.61 -5.06
CA SER A 22 32.61 -20.21 -5.09
C SER A 22 32.54 -18.68 -5.05
N PRO A 23 31.70 -18.02 -5.87
CA PRO A 23 31.54 -16.58 -5.76
C PRO A 23 31.09 -16.23 -4.33
N PRO A 24 31.56 -15.10 -3.76
CA PRO A 24 31.13 -14.68 -2.44
C PRO A 24 29.59 -14.59 -2.40
N PRO A 25 28.94 -14.93 -1.28
CA PRO A 25 27.50 -14.77 -1.17
C PRO A 25 27.17 -13.31 -1.45
N THR A 26 26.41 -13.07 -2.51
CA THR A 26 25.88 -11.75 -2.80
C THR A 26 25.11 -11.30 -1.58
N SER A 27 25.56 -10.22 -0.92
CA SER A 27 24.81 -9.63 0.18
C SER A 27 23.44 -9.26 -0.38
N ARG A 28 22.39 -9.98 0.06
CA ARG A 28 21.01 -9.59 -0.22
C ARG A 28 20.87 -8.15 0.26
N PRO A 29 20.45 -7.19 -0.57
CA PRO A 29 20.26 -5.83 -0.10
C PRO A 29 19.31 -5.88 1.10
N ASN A 30 19.67 -5.18 2.18
CA ASN A 30 18.82 -5.06 3.35
C ASN A 30 17.46 -4.50 2.89
N SER A 31 16.45 -5.36 2.77
CA SER A 31 15.14 -4.92 2.32
C SER A 31 14.52 -4.06 3.42
N MET A 32 14.18 -2.80 3.12
CA MET A 32 13.39 -1.97 4.04
C MET A 32 12.12 -2.73 4.44
N VAL A 33 11.83 -2.85 5.74
CA VAL A 33 10.65 -3.56 6.24
C VAL A 33 9.62 -2.53 6.72
N LEU A 34 8.50 -2.42 6.01
CA LEU A 34 7.36 -1.62 6.42
C LEU A 34 6.46 -2.42 7.35
N ALA A 35 5.84 -1.74 8.30
CA ALA A 35 4.76 -2.30 9.09
C ALA A 35 3.61 -2.73 8.17
N LYS A 36 2.95 -3.83 8.52
CA LYS A 36 1.75 -4.31 7.83
C LYS A 36 0.66 -3.21 7.89
N PRO A 37 -0.09 -2.95 6.80
CA PRO A 37 -1.19 -2.01 6.85
C PRO A 37 -2.23 -2.38 7.91
N GLN A 38 -2.81 -1.37 8.54
CA GLN A 38 -3.89 -1.59 9.50
C GLN A 38 -5.19 -1.96 8.76
N PRO A 39 -6.02 -2.86 9.32
CA PRO A 39 -7.34 -3.14 8.78
C PRO A 39 -8.20 -1.87 8.71
N PHE A 40 -8.92 -1.71 7.61
CA PHE A 40 -9.79 -0.57 7.36
C PHE A 40 -11.25 -1.01 7.31
N ASN A 41 -12.08 -0.47 8.19
CA ASN A 41 -13.49 -0.84 8.32
C ASN A 41 -14.45 0.07 7.54
N GLY A 42 -13.94 1.10 6.86
CA GLY A 42 -14.75 2.11 6.19
C GLY A 42 -14.86 3.46 6.92
N THR A 43 -14.11 3.67 8.00
CA THR A 43 -14.08 4.96 8.72
C THR A 43 -13.62 6.09 7.80
N ARG A 44 -14.46 7.12 7.63
CA ARG A 44 -14.16 8.27 6.74
C ARG A 44 -13.09 9.21 7.31
N GLY A 45 -12.60 10.12 6.47
CA GLY A 45 -11.70 11.20 6.86
C GLY A 45 -10.26 10.72 7.08
N ALA A 46 -9.66 11.09 8.22
CA ALA A 46 -8.25 10.86 8.49
C ALA A 46 -7.84 9.38 8.43
N ALA A 47 -8.70 8.47 8.91
CA ALA A 47 -8.45 7.03 8.85
C ALA A 47 -8.34 6.52 7.40
N ALA A 48 -9.24 6.97 6.52
CA ALA A 48 -9.22 6.65 5.09
C ALA A 48 -7.95 7.17 4.40
N LYS A 49 -7.55 8.41 4.68
CA LYS A 49 -6.31 9.01 4.16
C LYS A 49 -5.06 8.23 4.60
N SER A 50 -5.00 7.87 5.89
CA SER A 50 -3.91 7.05 6.44
C SER A 50 -3.84 5.67 5.78
N PHE A 51 -4.98 5.03 5.57
CA PHE A 51 -5.05 3.72 4.90
C PHE A 51 -4.47 3.80 3.48
N VAL A 52 -4.91 4.76 2.65
CA VAL A 52 -4.37 4.97 1.30
C VAL A 52 -2.86 5.22 1.32
N GLY A 53 -2.38 6.04 2.27
CA GLY A 53 -0.95 6.28 2.44
C GLY A 53 -0.15 4.99 2.70
N GLN A 54 -0.65 4.10 3.56
CA GLN A 54 -0.02 2.81 3.83
C GLN A 54 -0.01 1.89 2.59
N ILE A 55 -1.11 1.84 1.83
CA ILE A 55 -1.18 1.06 0.59
C ILE A 55 -0.16 1.56 -0.44
N LEU A 56 -0.16 2.87 -0.70
CA LEU A 56 0.77 3.48 -1.65
C LEU A 56 2.21 3.24 -1.23
N LEU A 57 2.53 3.41 0.05
CA LEU A 57 3.89 3.18 0.57
C LEU A 57 4.37 1.74 0.36
N HIS A 58 3.50 0.75 0.56
CA HIS A 58 3.84 -0.66 0.29
C HIS A 58 4.07 -0.93 -1.19
N THR A 59 3.24 -0.39 -2.07
CA THR A 59 3.35 -0.64 -3.52
C THR A 59 4.61 -0.02 -4.12
N VAL A 60 5.02 1.17 -3.66
CA VAL A 60 6.27 1.82 -4.14
C VAL A 60 7.52 1.22 -3.51
N THR A 61 7.45 0.75 -2.25
CA THR A 61 8.60 0.17 -1.56
C THR A 61 8.92 -1.25 -2.04
N TYR A 62 7.90 -2.00 -2.49
CA TYR A 62 8.05 -3.39 -2.91
C TYR A 62 7.57 -3.62 -4.35
N PRO A 63 8.16 -2.94 -5.35
CA PRO A 63 7.70 -3.02 -6.73
C PRO A 63 7.71 -4.45 -7.28
N ASP A 64 8.73 -5.23 -6.93
CA ASP A 64 8.85 -6.65 -7.34
C ASP A 64 7.72 -7.54 -6.79
N ARG A 65 7.11 -7.16 -5.67
CA ARG A 65 5.96 -7.88 -5.10
C ARG A 65 4.64 -7.47 -5.75
N PHE A 66 4.59 -6.26 -6.31
CA PHE A 66 3.40 -5.67 -6.91
C PHE A 66 3.59 -5.30 -8.40
N PRO A 67 4.00 -6.24 -9.26
CA PRO A 67 4.28 -5.95 -10.67
C PRO A 67 3.03 -5.64 -11.51
N THR A 68 1.82 -5.91 -11.00
CA THR A 68 0.55 -5.71 -11.73
C THR A 68 -0.44 -4.91 -10.90
N ASN A 69 -1.35 -4.18 -11.56
CA ASN A 69 -2.42 -3.47 -10.87
C ASN A 69 -3.34 -4.41 -10.09
N SER A 70 -3.70 -5.58 -10.64
CA SER A 70 -4.52 -6.57 -9.93
C SER A 70 -3.87 -7.02 -8.61
N ARG A 71 -2.54 -7.15 -8.53
CA ARG A 71 -1.85 -7.47 -7.26
C ARG A 71 -1.93 -6.31 -6.26
N LYS A 72 -1.82 -5.06 -6.72
CA LYS A 72 -1.97 -3.87 -5.88
C LYS A 72 -3.40 -3.75 -5.34
N VAL A 73 -4.40 -3.98 -6.19
CA VAL A 73 -5.82 -3.97 -5.82
C VAL A 73 -6.12 -5.11 -4.83
N ALA A 74 -5.71 -6.34 -5.13
CA ALA A 74 -5.90 -7.49 -4.25
C ALA A 74 -5.28 -7.26 -2.86
N PHE A 75 -4.06 -6.71 -2.83
CA PHE A 75 -3.41 -6.32 -1.59
C PHE A 75 -4.24 -5.29 -0.82
N SER A 76 -4.69 -4.23 -1.46
CA SER A 76 -5.51 -3.19 -0.83
C SER A 76 -6.79 -3.77 -0.21
N ILE A 77 -7.53 -4.56 -0.98
CA ILE A 77 -8.79 -5.18 -0.54
C ILE A 77 -8.59 -6.17 0.59
N SER A 78 -7.44 -6.86 0.64
CA SER A 78 -7.14 -7.83 1.71
C SER A 78 -7.08 -7.22 3.13
N PHE A 79 -6.99 -5.89 3.22
CA PHE A 79 -7.03 -5.14 4.47
C PHE A 79 -8.37 -4.46 4.74
N MET A 80 -9.34 -4.59 3.84
CA MET A 80 -10.67 -4.04 4.04
C MET A 80 -11.53 -4.99 4.86
N THR A 81 -12.29 -4.43 5.79
CA THR A 81 -13.14 -5.13 6.75
C THR A 81 -14.50 -4.45 6.81
N ASP A 82 -15.50 -5.13 7.39
CA ASP A 82 -16.84 -4.61 7.61
C ASP A 82 -17.43 -3.92 6.37
N TYR A 83 -17.84 -2.66 6.49
CA TYR A 83 -18.42 -1.87 5.42
C TYR A 83 -17.48 -1.72 4.22
N ALA A 84 -16.18 -1.55 4.44
CA ALA A 84 -15.21 -1.45 3.34
C ALA A 84 -15.05 -2.78 2.58
N ALA A 85 -15.20 -3.92 3.26
CA ALA A 85 -15.18 -5.23 2.60
C ALA A 85 -16.40 -5.42 1.68
N THR A 86 -17.58 -4.97 2.10
CA THR A 86 -18.78 -4.98 1.25
C THR A 86 -18.66 -3.99 0.09
N TRP A 87 -18.16 -2.78 0.35
CA TRP A 87 -17.95 -1.75 -0.67
C TRP A 87 -16.98 -2.20 -1.77
N SER A 88 -15.92 -2.93 -1.42
CA SER A 88 -14.87 -3.35 -2.37
C SER A 88 -15.19 -4.62 -3.17
N GLN A 89 -16.36 -5.23 -2.98
CA GLN A 89 -16.75 -6.47 -3.67
C GLN A 89 -16.64 -6.40 -5.20
N PRO A 90 -17.03 -5.31 -5.90
CA PRO A 90 -16.90 -5.26 -7.36
C PRO A 90 -15.45 -5.41 -7.83
N TYR A 91 -14.50 -4.76 -7.17
CA TYR A 91 -13.07 -4.87 -7.51
C TYR A 91 -12.51 -6.25 -7.15
N LEU A 92 -12.97 -6.84 -6.05
CA LEU A 92 -12.59 -8.20 -5.68
C LEU A 92 -13.01 -9.20 -6.76
N MET A 93 -14.22 -9.06 -7.31
CA MET A 93 -14.68 -9.89 -8.42
C MET A 93 -13.86 -9.66 -9.68
N LYS A 94 -13.54 -8.41 -10.05
CA LYS A 94 -12.63 -8.11 -11.17
C LYS A 94 -11.28 -8.83 -11.02
N VAL A 95 -10.69 -8.79 -9.81
CA VAL A 95 -9.43 -9.50 -9.51
C VAL A 95 -9.58 -11.01 -9.71
N PHE A 96 -10.66 -11.63 -9.22
CA PHE A 96 -10.87 -13.07 -9.37
C PHE A 96 -11.17 -13.51 -10.80
N ASN A 97 -11.84 -12.66 -11.57
CA ASN A 97 -12.14 -12.90 -12.98
C ASN A 97 -10.95 -12.58 -13.91
N ALA A 98 -9.83 -12.11 -13.36
CA ALA A 98 -8.69 -11.59 -14.11
C ALA A 98 -9.08 -10.48 -15.11
N GLU A 99 -10.12 -9.72 -14.78
CA GLU A 99 -10.51 -8.52 -15.52
C GLU A 99 -9.50 -7.39 -15.28
N GLU A 100 -9.42 -6.46 -16.23
CA GLU A 100 -8.59 -5.29 -16.08
C GLU A 100 -9.15 -4.41 -14.94
N VAL A 101 -8.29 -4.14 -13.96
CA VAL A 101 -8.60 -3.27 -12.83
C VAL A 101 -7.36 -2.46 -12.49
N ALA A 102 -7.50 -1.14 -12.46
CA ALA A 102 -6.41 -0.23 -12.11
C ALA A 102 -6.45 0.07 -10.60
N LEU A 103 -5.27 0.24 -9.98
CA LEU A 103 -5.21 0.75 -8.62
C LEU A 103 -5.80 2.18 -8.55
N GLU A 104 -5.60 2.98 -9.59
CA GLU A 104 -6.10 4.35 -9.68
C GLU A 104 -7.63 4.40 -9.67
N GLU A 105 -8.29 3.52 -10.43
CA GLU A 105 -9.76 3.37 -10.42
C GLU A 105 -10.28 3.09 -8.99
N LEU A 106 -9.66 2.13 -8.29
CA LEU A 106 -10.00 1.84 -6.89
C LEU A 106 -9.81 3.07 -5.99
N LEU A 107 -8.70 3.80 -6.16
CA LEU A 107 -8.36 4.93 -5.30
C LEU A 107 -9.29 6.13 -5.51
N ASP A 108 -9.73 6.40 -6.73
CA ASP A 108 -10.63 7.52 -7.01
C ASP A 108 -12.03 7.28 -6.46
N ASP A 109 -12.55 6.06 -6.62
CA ASP A 109 -13.83 5.67 -6.01
C ASP A 109 -13.73 5.60 -4.48
N PHE A 110 -12.57 5.17 -3.95
CA PHE A 110 -12.30 5.16 -2.52
C PHE A 110 -12.29 6.58 -1.94
N LYS A 111 -11.60 7.52 -2.59
CA LYS A 111 -11.59 8.94 -2.18
C LYS A 111 -13.00 9.50 -2.13
N SER A 112 -13.77 9.27 -3.18
CA SER A 112 -15.17 9.72 -3.26
C SER A 112 -16.03 9.17 -2.12
N SER A 113 -15.79 7.92 -1.72
CA SER A 113 -16.58 7.24 -0.69
C SER A 113 -16.16 7.58 0.75
N PHE A 114 -14.86 7.82 0.98
CA PHE A 114 -14.29 7.82 2.33
C PHE A 114 -13.47 9.07 2.70
N PHE A 115 -13.00 9.89 1.75
CA PHE A 115 -12.14 11.04 2.12
C PHE A 115 -12.92 12.18 2.75
N TYR A 116 -14.10 12.47 2.21
CA TYR A 116 -14.94 13.56 2.69
C TYR A 116 -15.79 13.07 3.86
N PRO A 117 -15.63 13.65 5.06
CA PRO A 117 -16.61 13.49 6.12
C PRO A 117 -17.96 13.97 5.59
N ASN A 118 -19.06 13.44 6.12
CA ASN A 118 -20.38 14.02 5.86
C ASN A 118 -20.48 15.37 6.61
N CYS A 119 -19.73 16.37 6.14
CA CYS A 119 -19.71 17.72 6.70
C CYS A 119 -21.11 18.31 6.70
N GLN A 120 -21.91 17.97 5.69
CA GLN A 120 -23.30 18.38 5.59
C GLN A 120 -24.12 17.89 6.78
N HIS A 121 -24.06 16.60 7.13
CA HIS A 121 -24.81 16.11 8.28
C HIS A 121 -24.35 16.72 9.61
N HIS A 122 -23.03 16.90 9.79
CA HIS A 122 -22.52 17.58 10.98
C HIS A 122 -22.95 19.05 11.03
N ALA A 123 -22.91 19.76 9.91
CA ALA A 123 -23.37 21.14 9.80
C ALA A 123 -24.88 21.24 10.02
N GLU A 124 -25.68 20.34 9.42
CA GLU A 124 -27.14 20.28 9.62
C GLU A 124 -27.50 20.04 11.08
N VAL A 125 -26.85 19.07 11.75
CA VAL A 125 -27.08 18.79 13.17
C VAL A 125 -26.66 19.99 14.04
N ALA A 126 -25.49 20.59 13.78
CA ALA A 126 -25.01 21.76 14.51
C ALA A 126 -25.95 22.96 14.34
N LEU A 127 -26.38 23.24 13.11
CA LEU A 127 -27.30 24.32 12.78
C LEU A 127 -28.70 24.12 13.37
N GLN A 128 -29.23 22.89 13.38
CA GLN A 128 -30.52 22.58 14.02
C GLN A 128 -30.46 22.71 15.54
N SER A 129 -29.29 22.52 16.14
CA SER A 129 -29.10 22.62 17.59
C SER A 129 -28.73 24.03 18.06
N LEU A 130 -28.51 24.99 17.16
CA LEU A 130 -28.00 26.32 17.49
C LEU A 130 -29.07 27.17 18.20
N PRO A 131 -28.93 27.48 19.50
CA PRO A 131 -29.93 28.22 20.22
C PRO A 131 -29.75 29.73 20.02
N GLN A 132 -30.82 30.44 19.67
CA GLN A 132 -30.79 31.91 19.61
C GLN A 132 -31.00 32.53 20.99
N THR A 133 -30.03 32.34 21.89
CA THR A 133 -30.07 32.84 23.28
C THR A 133 -29.15 34.05 23.54
N GLY A 134 -28.30 34.40 22.57
CA GLY A 134 -27.38 35.54 22.65
C GLY A 134 -27.71 36.69 21.70
N THR A 135 -26.78 37.64 21.57
CA THR A 135 -26.88 38.76 20.62
C THR A 135 -26.90 38.26 19.18
N VAL A 136 -27.63 38.93 18.28
CA VAL A 136 -27.72 38.59 16.85
C VAL A 136 -26.33 38.40 16.21
N SER A 137 -25.36 39.24 16.58
CA SER A 137 -23.97 39.12 16.09
C SER A 137 -23.29 37.80 16.47
N ALA A 138 -23.52 37.29 17.70
CA ALA A 138 -22.92 36.05 18.17
C ALA A 138 -23.54 34.85 17.45
N TYR A 139 -24.86 34.86 17.29
CA TYR A 139 -25.59 33.87 16.49
C TYR A 139 -25.10 33.84 15.04
N THR A 140 -24.98 34.99 14.38
CA THR A 140 -24.51 35.07 12.99
C THR A 140 -23.07 34.56 12.84
N GLN A 141 -22.21 34.84 13.82
CA GLN A 141 -20.82 34.36 13.80
C GLN A 141 -20.75 32.84 13.94
N GLU A 142 -21.53 32.26 14.85
CA GLU A 142 -21.57 30.82 15.09
C GLU A 142 -22.21 30.07 13.92
N PHE A 143 -23.32 30.59 13.38
CA PHE A 143 -23.95 30.10 12.15
C PHE A 143 -22.98 30.07 10.97
N ASN A 144 -22.24 31.16 10.74
CA ASN A 144 -21.26 31.23 9.65
C ASN A 144 -20.09 30.27 9.84
N SER A 145 -19.67 30.01 11.09
CA SER A 145 -18.59 29.05 11.39
C SER A 145 -18.97 27.60 11.02
N HIS A 146 -20.26 27.26 11.08
CA HIS A 146 -20.78 25.96 10.67
C HIS A 146 -21.10 25.89 9.16
N ALA A 147 -21.34 27.03 8.50
CA ALA A 147 -21.60 27.11 7.07
C ALA A 147 -20.32 27.03 6.19
N VAL A 148 -19.14 27.35 6.73
CA VAL A 148 -17.84 27.45 6.01
C VAL A 148 -17.13 26.09 5.83
N GLY A 149 -17.79 24.97 6.07
CA GLY A 149 -17.22 23.63 5.85
C GLY A 149 -17.02 23.21 4.39
N THR A 150 -17.24 24.10 3.41
CA THR A 150 -17.39 23.77 1.98
C THR A 150 -16.18 24.12 1.08
N GLU A 151 -15.06 24.60 1.61
CA GLU A 151 -13.97 25.10 0.73
C GLU A 151 -12.54 24.64 1.07
N GLU A 152 -12.35 23.35 1.41
CA GLU A 152 -11.00 22.73 1.46
C GLU A 152 -10.99 21.41 0.68
N ALA A 153 -11.34 21.49 -0.62
CA ALA A 153 -11.23 20.41 -1.59
C ALA A 153 -10.07 20.61 -2.59
N SER A 154 -9.14 21.56 -2.35
CA SER A 154 -8.15 21.99 -3.35
C SER A 154 -6.70 21.62 -3.06
N LEU A 155 -6.40 20.69 -2.16
CA LEU A 155 -4.99 20.34 -1.88
C LEU A 155 -4.61 18.86 -1.85
N TRP A 156 -5.45 17.92 -2.31
CA TRP A 156 -5.03 16.54 -2.61
C TRP A 156 -5.90 15.87 -3.67
#